data_AF-A0A940TTX6-F1
#
_entry.id   AF-A0A940TTX6-F1
#
_cell.length_a   1.000
_cell.length_b   1.000
_cell.length_c   1.000
_cell.angle_alpha   90.00
_cell.angle_beta   90.00
_cell.angle_gamma   90.00
#
_symmetry.space_group_name_H-M   'P 1'
#
loop_
_entity.id
_entity.type
_entity.pdbx_description
1 polymer ?
#
loop_
_entity_poly.entity_id
_entity_poly.type
_entity_poly.pdbx_seq_one_letter_code
_entity_poly.pdbx_strand_id
1 'polypeptide(L)'
;MAKDFVHLLAILAILMTACTFSSGQFYDTGISDEEYISIASTTEEARNFLTYFPRSEIYVDRSGALAVDFRVTWQPISSTSQEWHGIRLRVFINPRTNQPADIFLQCDRQFVKMKIIRYLDHYQNTHRCP
;
A
#
# COMPACT_ATOMS: atom_id res chain seq x y z
N MET A 1 0.71 52.30 -2.34
CA MET A 1 1.49 51.49 -3.30
C MET A 1 2.40 50.46 -2.64
N ALA A 2 3.08 50.72 -1.53
CA ALA A 2 3.94 49.72 -0.88
C ALA A 2 3.20 48.69 0.01
N LYS A 3 2.05 49.03 0.61
CA LYS A 3 1.29 48.12 1.49
C LYS A 3 0.66 46.93 0.76
N ASP A 4 0.19 47.14 -0.46
CA ASP A 4 -0.50 46.10 -1.24
C ASP A 4 0.46 45.00 -1.71
N PHE A 5 1.72 45.36 -1.97
CA PHE A 5 2.78 44.43 -2.36
C PHE A 5 3.21 43.51 -1.21
N VAL A 6 3.22 44.03 0.03
CA VAL A 6 3.56 43.26 1.24
C VAL A 6 2.47 42.23 1.55
N HIS A 7 1.19 42.56 1.34
CA HIS A 7 0.09 41.60 1.51
C HIS A 7 0.10 40.51 0.44
N LEU A 8 0.44 40.84 -0.81
CA LEU A 8 0.55 39.84 -1.87
C LEU A 8 1.68 38.83 -1.60
N LEU A 9 2.84 39.32 -1.15
CA LEU A 9 3.98 38.47 -0.76
C LEU A 9 3.69 37.60 0.46
N ALA A 10 2.95 38.12 1.45
CA ALA A 10 2.54 37.33 2.62
C ALA A 10 1.57 36.20 2.24
N ILE A 11 0.62 36.47 1.34
CA ILE A 11 -0.31 35.44 0.82
C ILE A 11 0.44 34.38 0.02
N LEU A 12 1.40 34.79 -0.83
CA LEU A 12 2.27 33.86 -1.56
C LEU A 12 3.13 33.00 -0.63
N ALA A 13 3.70 33.57 0.44
CA ALA A 13 4.49 32.83 1.42
C ALA A 13 3.63 31.82 2.21
N ILE A 14 2.38 32.15 2.54
CA ILE A 14 1.42 31.25 3.19
C ILE A 14 1.01 30.11 2.24
N LEU A 15 0.74 30.40 0.96
CA LEU A 15 0.42 29.38 -0.04
C LEU A 15 1.60 28.43 -0.32
N MET A 16 2.83 28.96 -0.32
CA MET A 16 4.05 28.18 -0.52
C MET A 16 4.37 27.29 0.70
N THR A 17 4.07 27.73 1.93
CA THR A 17 4.25 26.92 3.14
C THR A 17 3.13 25.90 3.36
N ALA A 18 1.90 26.20 2.94
CA ALA A 18 0.79 25.24 2.94
C ALA A 18 1.01 24.08 1.96
N CYS A 19 1.73 24.31 0.85
CA CYS A 19 2.08 23.25 -0.11
C CYS A 19 3.25 22.35 0.35
N THR A 20 3.98 22.72 1.42
CA THR A 20 5.10 21.92 1.95
C THR A 20 4.73 20.99 3.08
N PHE A 21 3.45 20.88 3.46
CA PHE A 21 2.96 19.74 4.26
C PHE A 21 2.99 18.48 3.39
N SER A 22 4.21 17.99 3.18
CA SER A 22 4.54 16.72 2.57
C SER A 22 3.76 15.63 3.31
N SER A 23 2.90 14.94 2.57
CA SER A 23 2.19 13.73 3.00
C SER A 23 3.12 12.65 3.57
N GLY A 24 4.43 12.75 3.31
CA GLY A 24 5.45 11.84 3.83
C GLY A 24 5.59 11.85 5.36
N GLN A 25 5.27 12.95 6.06
CA GLN A 25 5.38 12.98 7.52
C GLN A 25 4.22 12.27 8.24
N PHE A 26 3.05 12.10 7.59
CA PHE A 26 1.90 11.49 8.25
C PHE A 26 2.03 9.97 8.40
N TYR A 27 2.80 9.34 7.52
CA TYR A 27 3.05 7.89 7.52
C TYR A 27 4.42 7.52 8.10
N ASP A 28 5.20 8.51 8.53
CA ASP A 28 6.42 8.30 9.30
C ASP A 28 6.10 8.33 10.81
N THR A 29 5.71 7.18 11.33
CA THR A 29 5.30 7.02 12.75
C THR A 29 6.48 6.69 13.67
N GLY A 30 7.71 6.62 13.13
CA GLY A 30 8.90 6.14 13.85
C GLY A 30 9.01 4.61 13.93
N ILE A 31 8.08 3.87 13.30
CA ILE A 31 8.11 2.40 13.21
C ILE A 31 8.90 1.94 11.99
N SER A 32 9.67 0.86 12.16
CA SER A 32 10.47 0.25 11.09
C SER A 32 9.61 -0.56 10.12
N ASP A 33 10.11 -0.79 8.91
CA ASP A 33 9.38 -1.57 7.92
C ASP A 33 9.20 -3.02 8.36
N GLU A 34 10.19 -3.62 9.03
CA GLU A 34 10.11 -4.98 9.59
C GLU A 34 9.00 -5.09 10.64
N GLU A 35 8.83 -4.08 11.47
CA GLU A 35 7.78 -4.04 12.48
C GLU A 35 6.39 -3.90 11.83
N TYR A 36 6.25 -3.09 10.79
CA TYR A 36 5.00 -3.06 10.00
C TYR A 36 4.69 -4.38 9.32
N ILE A 37 5.70 -5.05 8.76
CA ILE A 37 5.53 -6.37 8.17
C ILE A 37 5.06 -7.37 9.24
N SER A 38 5.65 -7.33 10.43
CA SER A 38 5.22 -8.15 11.56
C SER A 38 3.75 -7.89 11.94
N ILE A 39 3.37 -6.62 12.09
CA ILE A 39 2.00 -6.19 12.38
C ILE A 39 1.03 -6.70 11.30
N ALA A 40 1.32 -6.46 10.02
CA ALA A 40 0.47 -6.91 8.91
C ALA A 40 0.35 -8.43 8.85
N SER A 41 1.42 -9.15 9.18
CA SER A 41 1.48 -10.62 9.21
C SER A 41 0.66 -11.24 10.34
N THR A 42 0.13 -10.46 11.27
CA THR A 42 -0.81 -10.97 12.31
C THR A 42 -2.20 -11.27 11.76
N THR A 43 -2.58 -10.64 10.63
CA THR A 43 -3.90 -10.82 10.00
C THR A 43 -4.08 -12.26 9.50
N GLU A 44 -5.31 -12.77 9.49
CA GLU A 44 -5.60 -14.12 8.99
C GLU A 44 -5.29 -14.22 7.49
N GLU A 45 -5.65 -13.19 6.73
CA GLU A 45 -5.40 -13.09 5.30
C GLU A 45 -3.92 -13.12 4.96
N ALA A 46 -3.06 -12.39 5.68
CA ALA A 46 -1.63 -12.38 5.42
C ALA A 46 -0.99 -13.73 5.75
N ARG A 47 -1.37 -14.38 6.86
CA ARG A 47 -0.87 -15.72 7.21
C ARG A 47 -1.25 -16.76 6.18
N ASN A 48 -2.50 -16.74 5.72
CA ASN A 48 -2.98 -17.62 4.66
C ASN A 48 -2.25 -17.33 3.34
N PHE A 49 -2.12 -16.06 2.96
CA PHE A 49 -1.40 -15.67 1.75
C PHE A 49 0.05 -16.16 1.77
N LEU A 50 0.79 -15.97 2.87
CA LEU A 50 2.17 -16.44 3.01
C LEU A 50 2.29 -17.98 3.03
N THR A 51 1.26 -18.67 3.51
CA THR A 51 1.22 -20.15 3.46
C THR A 51 1.12 -20.64 2.01
N TYR A 52 0.31 -19.99 1.18
CA TYR A 52 0.17 -20.34 -0.24
C TYR A 52 1.32 -19.80 -1.11
N PHE A 53 1.90 -18.66 -0.72
CA PHE A 53 2.92 -17.96 -1.48
C PHE A 53 4.16 -17.67 -0.58
N PRO A 54 4.93 -18.69 -0.19
CA PRO A 54 6.04 -18.53 0.76
C PRO A 54 7.22 -17.71 0.21
N ARG A 55 7.26 -17.46 -1.10
CA ARG A 55 8.29 -16.65 -1.78
C ARG A 55 7.81 -15.26 -2.16
N SER A 56 6.74 -14.78 -1.50
CA SER A 56 6.22 -13.44 -1.74
C SER A 56 7.26 -12.38 -1.43
N GLU A 57 7.32 -11.36 -2.30
CA GLU A 57 8.00 -10.13 -2.00
C GLU A 57 7.14 -9.30 -1.05
N ILE A 58 7.75 -8.64 -0.08
CA ILE A 58 7.04 -7.84 0.93
C ILE A 58 7.60 -6.43 0.94
N TYR A 59 6.73 -5.42 0.86
CA TYR A 59 7.12 -4.01 0.83
C TYR A 59 6.20 -3.16 1.70
N VAL A 60 6.75 -2.12 2.29
CA VAL A 60 5.98 -1.08 2.98
C VAL A 60 5.81 0.12 2.04
N ASP A 61 4.57 0.47 1.74
CA ASP A 61 4.20 1.65 0.98
C ASP A 61 3.85 2.78 1.94
N ARG A 62 4.49 3.94 1.75
CA ARG A 62 4.26 5.18 2.52
C ARG A 62 3.90 6.37 1.60
N SER A 63 3.69 6.13 0.30
CA SER A 63 3.58 7.18 -0.71
C SER A 63 2.21 7.88 -0.77
N GLY A 64 1.17 7.26 -0.19
CA GLY A 64 -0.18 7.81 -0.19
C GLY A 64 -1.09 7.25 0.90
N ALA A 65 -0.86 6.01 1.31
CA ALA A 65 -1.40 5.38 2.51
C ALA A 65 -0.34 4.46 3.08
N LEU A 66 -0.27 4.34 4.41
CA LEU A 66 0.60 3.37 5.06
C LEU A 66 0.03 1.96 4.84
N ALA A 67 0.74 1.13 4.09
CA ALA A 67 0.30 -0.21 3.77
C ALA A 67 1.47 -1.18 3.64
N VAL A 68 1.20 -2.46 3.85
CA VAL A 68 2.14 -3.56 3.59
C VAL A 68 1.59 -4.40 2.44
N ASP A 69 2.40 -4.54 1.40
CA ASP A 69 2.11 -5.36 0.22
C ASP A 69 2.82 -6.70 0.33
N PHE A 70 2.07 -7.80 0.29
CA PHE A 70 2.57 -9.13 0.05
C PHE A 70 2.25 -9.48 -1.40
N ARG A 71 3.25 -9.68 -2.26
CA ARG A 71 3.00 -9.90 -3.68
C ARG A 71 3.86 -10.99 -4.29
N VAL A 72 3.30 -11.66 -5.29
CA VAL A 72 4.02 -12.53 -6.21
C VAL A 72 3.86 -11.96 -7.61
N THR A 73 4.99 -11.72 -8.26
CA THR A 73 5.05 -11.27 -9.66
C THR A 73 5.29 -12.48 -10.55
N TRP A 74 4.40 -12.76 -11.49
CA TRP A 74 4.54 -13.90 -12.40
C TRP A 74 5.33 -13.56 -13.66
N GLN A 75 5.19 -12.33 -14.14
CA GLN A 75 5.94 -11.83 -15.29
C GLN A 75 6.68 -10.56 -14.88
N PRO A 76 7.99 -10.48 -15.14
CA PRO A 76 8.73 -9.25 -14.90
C PRO A 76 8.13 -8.13 -15.76
N ILE A 77 7.96 -6.96 -15.16
CA ILE A 77 7.49 -5.75 -15.85
C ILE A 77 8.53 -5.45 -16.94
N SER A 78 8.16 -5.64 -18.21
CA SER A 78 9.04 -5.33 -19.33
C SER A 78 9.00 -3.82 -19.61
N SER A 79 10.03 -3.30 -20.28
CA SER A 79 10.03 -1.89 -20.73
C SER A 79 8.90 -1.56 -21.70
N THR A 80 8.27 -2.58 -22.31
CA THR A 80 7.14 -2.45 -23.25
C THR A 80 5.77 -2.69 -22.62
N SER A 81 5.72 -3.29 -21.43
CA SER A 81 4.51 -3.56 -20.66
C SER A 81 4.68 -2.97 -19.26
N GLN A 82 4.05 -1.82 -19.02
CA GLN A 82 3.99 -1.23 -17.68
C GLN A 82 3.03 -1.96 -16.74
N GLU A 83 2.37 -3.00 -17.23
CA GLU A 83 1.32 -3.68 -16.51
C GLU A 83 1.91 -4.80 -15.67
N TRP A 84 1.73 -4.69 -14.35
CA TRP A 84 2.11 -5.73 -13.40
C TRP A 84 1.15 -6.92 -13.52
N HIS A 85 1.71 -8.12 -13.50
CA HIS A 85 1.01 -9.40 -13.57
C HIS A 85 1.40 -10.28 -12.39
N GLY A 86 0.40 -10.74 -11.64
CA GLY A 86 0.64 -11.41 -10.36
C GLY A 86 -0.52 -11.37 -9.39
N ILE A 87 -0.25 -11.70 -8.15
CA ILE A 87 -1.21 -11.61 -7.05
C ILE A 87 -0.63 -10.81 -5.89
N ARG A 88 -1.43 -9.91 -5.32
CA ARG A 88 -1.03 -8.97 -4.28
C ARG A 88 -2.09 -8.88 -3.21
N LEU A 89 -1.73 -9.20 -1.98
CA LEU A 89 -2.49 -8.82 -0.79
C LEU A 89 -1.92 -7.50 -0.27
N ARG A 90 -2.78 -6.49 -0.11
CA ARG A 90 -2.43 -5.22 0.53
C ARG A 90 -3.13 -5.11 1.87
N VAL A 91 -2.38 -4.89 2.93
CA VAL A 91 -2.89 -4.63 4.29
C VAL A 91 -2.61 -3.16 4.61
N PHE A 92 -3.66 -2.36 4.77
CA PHE A 92 -3.53 -0.98 5.22
C PHE A 92 -3.33 -0.93 6.73
N ILE A 93 -2.42 -0.06 7.18
CA ILE A 93 -2.14 0.19 8.59
C ILE A 93 -2.65 1.57 8.95
N ASN A 94 -3.38 1.68 10.05
CA ASN A 94 -3.76 2.96 10.61
C ASN A 94 -2.53 3.62 11.25
N PRO A 95 -2.00 4.75 10.73
CA PRO A 95 -0.77 5.35 11.23
C PRO A 95 -0.91 5.94 12.65
N ARG A 96 -2.14 6.10 13.17
CA ARG A 96 -2.37 6.60 14.53
C ARG A 96 -2.29 5.49 15.58
N THR A 97 -2.65 4.26 15.21
CA THR A 97 -2.72 3.12 16.13
C THR A 97 -1.69 2.05 15.82
N ASN A 98 -1.07 2.10 14.65
CA ASN A 98 -0.19 1.08 14.09
C ASN A 98 -0.84 -0.30 14.07
N GLN A 99 -2.14 -0.34 13.78
CA GLN A 99 -2.92 -1.57 13.65
C GLN A 99 -3.44 -1.75 12.22
N PRO A 100 -3.65 -3.00 11.77
CA PRO A 100 -4.35 -3.26 10.51
C PRO A 100 -5.73 -2.60 10.50
N ALA A 101 -6.06 -1.93 9.39
CA ALA A 101 -7.28 -1.15 9.25
C ALA A 101 -8.19 -1.68 8.15
N ASP A 102 -7.62 -2.10 7.02
CA ASP A 102 -8.35 -2.64 5.87
C ASP A 102 -7.42 -3.56 5.05
N ILE A 103 -8.02 -4.45 4.27
CA ILE A 103 -7.29 -5.45 3.49
C ILE A 103 -7.99 -5.64 2.14
N PHE A 104 -7.22 -5.68 1.06
CA PHE A 104 -7.72 -6.19 -0.22
C PHE A 104 -6.75 -7.15 -0.87
N LEU A 105 -7.30 -7.98 -1.74
CA LEU A 105 -6.56 -8.86 -2.63
C LEU A 105 -6.76 -8.38 -4.07
N GLN A 106 -5.67 -8.28 -4.81
CA GLN A 106 -5.64 -8.02 -6.24
C GLN A 106 -5.00 -9.21 -6.94
N CYS A 107 -5.60 -9.64 -8.04
CA CYS A 107 -5.05 -10.64 -8.93
C CYS A 107 -5.04 -10.06 -10.34
N ASP A 108 -3.86 -9.99 -10.93
CA ASP A 108 -3.55 -9.18 -12.11
C ASP A 108 -4.13 -7.77 -11.99
N ARG A 109 -5.13 -7.44 -12.81
CA ARG A 109 -5.74 -6.11 -12.89
C ARG A 109 -7.04 -5.98 -12.11
N GLN A 110 -7.45 -7.06 -11.44
CA GLN A 110 -8.75 -7.14 -10.81
C GLN A 110 -8.63 -7.18 -9.30
N PHE A 111 -9.43 -6.33 -8.65
CA PHE A 111 -9.67 -6.43 -7.22
C PHE A 111 -10.63 -7.58 -6.96
N VAL A 112 -10.25 -8.44 -6.03
CA VAL A 112 -11.05 -9.57 -5.61
C VAL A 112 -12.20 -9.04 -4.74
N LYS A 113 -13.43 -9.17 -5.25
CA LYS A 113 -14.65 -8.70 -4.57
C LYS A 113 -15.27 -9.73 -3.63
N MET A 114 -14.80 -10.96 -3.64
CA MET A 114 -15.24 -12.03 -2.75
C MET A 114 -14.38 -12.11 -1.49
N LYS A 115 -14.80 -12.88 -0.49
CA LYS A 115 -13.99 -13.11 0.72
C LYS A 115 -12.59 -13.64 0.33
N ILE A 116 -11.56 -12.94 0.80
CA ILE A 116 -10.14 -13.19 0.44
C ILE A 116 -9.75 -14.64 0.69
N ILE A 117 -10.07 -15.20 1.86
CA ILE A 117 -9.74 -16.59 2.19
C ILE A 117 -10.34 -17.58 1.18
N ARG A 118 -11.63 -17.43 0.86
CA ARG A 118 -12.29 -18.28 -0.16
C ARG A 118 -11.62 -18.15 -1.53
N TYR A 119 -11.17 -16.95 -1.88
CA TYR A 119 -10.45 -16.74 -3.13
C TYR A 119 -9.11 -17.47 -3.12
N LEU A 120 -8.34 -17.39 -2.03
CA LEU A 120 -7.06 -18.07 -1.90
C LEU A 120 -7.22 -19.59 -2.01
N ASP A 121 -8.26 -20.16 -1.38
CA ASP A 121 -8.60 -21.58 -1.54
C ASP A 121 -8.91 -21.94 -3.01
N HIS A 122 -9.68 -21.09 -3.71
CA HIS A 122 -9.98 -21.32 -5.14
C HIS A 122 -8.73 -21.25 -6.02
N TYR A 123 -7.88 -20.26 -5.78
CA TYR A 123 -6.62 -20.10 -6.51
C TYR A 123 -5.70 -21.31 -6.31
N GLN A 124 -5.58 -21.84 -5.09
CA GLN A 124 -4.75 -23.03 -4.83
C GLN A 124 -5.19 -24.23 -5.69
N ASN A 125 -6.49 -24.38 -5.91
CA ASN A 125 -7.03 -25.50 -6.68
C ASN A 125 -6.88 -25.31 -8.20
N THR A 126 -6.92 -24.06 -8.68
CA THR A 126 -7.02 -23.77 -10.13
C THR A 126 -5.76 -23.13 -10.72
N HIS A 127 -4.92 -22.53 -9.87
CA HIS A 127 -3.79 -21.67 -10.24
C HIS A 127 -4.18 -20.54 -11.18
N ARG A 128 -5.41 -20.02 -11.04
CA ARG A 128 -5.96 -18.97 -11.90
C ARG A 128 -6.60 -17.88 -11.07
N CYS A 129 -6.42 -16.63 -11.50
CA CYS A 129 -7.34 -15.57 -11.14
C CYS A 129 -8.69 -15.86 -11.86
N PRO A 130 -9.82 -16.04 -11.15
CA PRO A 130 -11.13 -16.14 -11.77
C PRO A 130 -11.57 -14.84 -12.47
#